data_AF-A0A8J6SCS4-F1
#
_entry.id   AF-A0A8J6SCS4-F1
#
_cell.length_a   1.000
_cell.length_b   1.000
_cell.length_c   1.000
_cell.angle_alpha   90.00
_cell.angle_beta   90.00
_cell.angle_gamma   90.00
#
_symmetry.space_group_name_H-M   'P 1'
#
loop_
_entity.id
_entity.type
_entity.pdbx_description
1 polymer ?
#
loop_
_entity_poly.entity_id
_entity_poly.type
_entity_poly.pdbx_seq_one_letter_code
_entity_poly.pdbx_strand_id
1 'polypeptide(L)'
;MQIEENQQAFWNNFPPQLQGILASAEEAIFTDPDYLELLPLAGETEAFYTFSDRVDGYPVKGFYYPVRFSDNYGLLFNSQIDDRDYLQSFKCFPTLRKLAADKQGNIGKTWIISGVLPRNSDTPLEILAQEAYQAAMFGKWQKVKKGNFLGATVFEIWQPPHSWDIEENHHAIIIFYPDVAAESEAAKYYEDWMKLFSYRNKIIWAYCESQKLRQGLQNSFVHIFQAGEILKQIPLKKLQVILGENIKILSQYASDLNHLEIQLHTIETNQKNYQEHLDHIIQKASKYGETDLLFLEDFNKTVKQKYQLQIQQDIDSFSPALRVLEDVINTIRGIVEIEQAKRDRNLENIVAATGVGVGVASVAASAASALVKDITQPYPSQINNQQNIALPLANLVIVMLFSIGLGCLISGYTWKLLRYRR
;
A
#
# COMPACT_ATOMS: atom_id res chain seq x y z
N MET A 1 -2.96 -19.97 4.85
CA MET A 1 -1.55 -19.94 4.43
C MET A 1 -0.92 -18.57 4.68
N GLN A 2 -1.08 -17.54 3.84
CA GLN A 2 -0.35 -16.26 4.05
C GLN A 2 -0.77 -15.48 5.32
N ILE A 3 -2.04 -15.51 5.72
CA ILE A 3 -2.51 -14.85 6.96
C ILE A 3 -1.92 -15.54 8.20
N GLU A 4 -1.96 -16.88 8.24
CA GLU A 4 -1.39 -17.67 9.34
C GLU A 4 0.13 -17.49 9.43
N GLU A 5 0.82 -17.42 8.29
CA GLU A 5 2.26 -17.12 8.24
C GLU A 5 2.56 -15.71 8.80
N ASN A 6 1.75 -14.71 8.45
CA ASN A 6 1.89 -13.35 8.97
C ASN A 6 1.62 -13.28 10.49
N GLN A 7 0.59 -13.99 10.97
CA GLN A 7 0.30 -14.11 12.41
C GLN A 7 1.45 -14.79 13.14
N GLN A 8 1.96 -15.90 12.61
CA GLN A 8 3.11 -16.59 13.20
C GLN A 8 4.36 -15.71 13.22
N ALA A 9 4.60 -14.93 12.16
CA ALA A 9 5.70 -13.97 12.11
C ALA A 9 5.56 -12.88 13.19
N PHE A 10 4.34 -12.39 13.45
CA PHE A 10 4.08 -11.48 14.56
C PHE A 10 4.43 -12.12 15.91
N TRP A 11 3.97 -13.35 16.16
CA TRP A 11 4.23 -14.08 17.40
C TRP A 11 5.72 -14.37 17.62
N ASN A 12 6.49 -14.57 16.54
CA ASN A 12 7.94 -14.80 16.63
C ASN A 12 8.72 -13.58 17.15
N ASN A 13 8.12 -12.38 17.20
CA ASN A 13 8.77 -11.18 17.76
C ASN A 13 8.85 -11.18 19.31
N PHE A 14 8.17 -12.13 19.97
CA PHE A 14 8.08 -12.20 21.43
C PHE A 14 9.02 -13.26 22.02
N PRO A 15 9.48 -13.10 23.27
CA PRO A 15 10.16 -14.15 24.01
C PRO A 15 9.32 -15.45 24.05
N PRO A 16 9.94 -16.64 24.05
CA PRO A 16 9.23 -17.93 24.00
C PRO A 16 8.14 -18.09 25.06
N GLN A 17 8.31 -17.47 26.22
CA GLN A 17 7.32 -17.51 27.31
C GLN A 17 6.00 -16.82 26.95
N LEU A 18 6.04 -15.76 26.12
CA LEU A 18 4.86 -15.01 25.72
C LEU A 18 4.17 -15.60 24.47
N GLN A 19 4.90 -16.36 23.65
CA GLN A 19 4.37 -16.88 22.38
C GLN A 19 3.16 -17.79 22.58
N GLY A 20 3.22 -18.74 23.53
CA GLY A 20 2.12 -19.66 23.82
C GLY A 20 0.93 -18.99 24.52
N ILE A 21 1.22 -17.99 25.36
CA ILE A 21 0.23 -17.22 26.13
C ILE A 21 -0.65 -16.40 25.17
N LEU A 22 -0.03 -15.67 24.25
CA LEU A 22 -0.74 -14.77 23.33
C LEU A 22 -1.51 -15.50 22.22
N ALA A 23 -1.03 -16.66 21.76
CA ALA A 23 -1.76 -17.48 20.79
C ALA A 23 -3.13 -17.95 21.33
N SER A 24 -3.20 -18.24 22.63
CA SER A 24 -4.47 -18.62 23.28
C SER A 24 -5.45 -17.45 23.47
N ALA A 25 -4.93 -16.22 23.56
CA ALA A 25 -5.76 -15.02 23.65
C ALA A 25 -6.48 -14.70 22.33
N GLU A 26 -5.90 -15.08 21.18
CA GLU A 26 -6.50 -14.88 19.85
C GLU A 26 -7.78 -15.71 19.65
N GLU A 27 -7.83 -16.94 20.18
CA GLU A 27 -8.98 -17.84 20.07
C GLU A 27 -10.19 -17.40 20.94
N ALA A 28 -9.96 -16.57 21.96
CA ALA A 28 -10.99 -16.15 22.92
C ALA A 28 -11.80 -14.92 22.48
N ILE A 29 -11.49 -14.31 21.34
CA ILE A 29 -12.05 -13.02 20.91
C ILE A 29 -13.36 -13.24 20.14
N PHE A 30 -14.50 -13.09 20.81
CA PHE A 30 -15.84 -13.11 20.19
C PHE A 30 -16.34 -11.74 19.73
N THR A 31 -15.65 -10.66 20.12
CA THR A 31 -16.02 -9.27 19.78
C THR A 31 -14.97 -8.67 18.84
N ASP A 32 -15.38 -7.77 17.96
CA ASP A 32 -14.51 -7.02 17.05
C ASP A 32 -14.30 -5.57 17.55
N PRO A 33 -13.60 -5.36 18.68
CA PRO A 33 -13.29 -4.02 19.15
C PRO A 33 -12.16 -3.39 18.32
N ASP A 34 -12.23 -2.07 18.18
CA ASP A 34 -11.24 -1.28 17.43
C ASP A 34 -9.82 -1.35 18.03
N TYR A 35 -9.70 -1.70 19.32
CA TYR A 35 -8.44 -1.78 20.04
C TYR A 35 -8.48 -2.84 21.16
N LEU A 36 -7.44 -3.69 21.21
CA LEU A 36 -7.25 -4.69 22.25
C LEU A 36 -5.81 -4.74 22.72
N GLU A 37 -5.63 -4.78 24.03
CA GLU A 37 -4.38 -5.18 24.66
C GLU A 37 -4.35 -6.71 24.76
N LEU A 38 -3.27 -7.34 24.30
CA LEU A 38 -3.25 -8.80 24.16
C LEU A 38 -2.79 -9.54 25.43
N LEU A 39 -1.93 -8.93 26.24
CA LEU A 39 -1.47 -9.54 27.50
C LEU A 39 -2.59 -9.72 28.53
N PRO A 40 -3.49 -8.74 28.76
CA PRO A 40 -4.59 -8.92 29.71
C PRO A 40 -5.55 -10.04 29.32
N LEU A 41 -5.78 -10.23 28.02
CA LEU A 41 -6.59 -11.36 27.52
C LEU A 41 -5.97 -12.71 27.80
N ALA A 42 -4.65 -12.75 27.94
CA ALA A 42 -3.89 -13.94 28.21
C ALA A 42 -3.70 -14.21 29.72
N GLY A 43 -4.38 -13.45 30.57
CA GLY A 43 -4.37 -13.61 32.03
C GLY A 43 -3.33 -12.79 32.77
N GLU A 44 -2.57 -11.92 32.07
CA GLU A 44 -1.63 -11.00 32.71
C GLU A 44 -2.36 -9.82 33.35
N THR A 45 -1.81 -9.31 34.45
CA THR A 45 -2.41 -8.15 35.15
C THR A 45 -2.07 -6.83 34.50
N GLU A 46 -0.97 -6.78 33.76
CA GLU A 46 -0.49 -5.57 33.08
C GLU A 46 -0.57 -5.74 31.56
N ALA A 47 -0.73 -4.62 30.88
CA ALA A 47 -0.83 -4.59 29.42
C ALA A 47 0.54 -4.68 28.73
N PHE A 48 1.64 -4.63 29.49
CA PHE A 48 3.01 -4.74 29.01
C PHE A 48 3.80 -5.82 29.76
N TYR A 49 4.80 -6.39 29.09
CA TYR A 49 5.74 -7.35 29.68
C TYR A 49 7.14 -6.74 29.77
N THR A 50 7.65 -6.55 30.97
CA THR A 50 8.96 -5.92 31.21
C THR A 50 10.12 -6.92 31.16
N PHE A 51 11.30 -6.45 30.76
CA PHE A 51 12.54 -7.21 30.85
C PHE A 51 13.69 -6.34 31.38
N SER A 52 14.75 -7.00 31.86
CA SER A 52 16.01 -6.37 32.26
C SER A 52 17.17 -7.28 31.89
N ASP A 53 18.25 -6.72 31.35
CA ASP A 53 19.39 -7.46 30.82
C ASP A 53 20.70 -6.63 30.89
N ARG A 54 21.84 -7.23 30.56
CA ARG A 54 23.10 -6.54 30.30
C ARG A 54 23.64 -6.88 28.93
N VAL A 55 23.67 -5.89 28.03
CA VAL A 55 24.12 -6.07 26.63
C VAL A 55 25.28 -5.13 26.35
N ASP A 56 26.36 -5.65 25.76
CA ASP A 56 27.58 -4.90 25.44
C ASP A 56 28.12 -4.05 26.61
N GLY A 57 27.94 -4.52 27.85
CA GLY A 57 28.37 -3.84 29.07
C GLY A 57 27.36 -2.84 29.65
N TYR A 58 26.30 -2.48 28.95
CA TYR A 58 25.25 -1.59 29.43
C TYR A 58 24.16 -2.36 30.19
N PRO A 59 23.72 -1.89 31.37
CA PRO A 59 22.45 -2.34 31.95
C PRO A 59 21.30 -1.81 31.09
N VAL A 60 20.39 -2.68 30.69
CA VAL A 60 19.25 -2.33 29.83
C VAL A 60 17.98 -2.81 30.49
N LYS A 61 16.92 -2.01 30.39
CA LYS A 61 15.55 -2.44 30.70
C LYS A 61 14.62 -2.05 29.57
N GLY A 62 13.47 -2.69 29.51
CA GLY A 62 12.50 -2.42 28.47
C GLY A 62 11.20 -3.16 28.67
N PHE A 63 10.33 -3.08 27.67
CA PHE A 63 9.06 -3.79 27.70
C PHE A 63 8.52 -4.09 26.30
N TYR A 64 7.60 -5.05 26.26
CA TYR A 64 6.78 -5.41 25.10
C TYR A 64 5.34 -5.01 25.38
N TYR A 65 4.71 -4.33 24.43
CA TYR A 65 3.31 -3.91 24.50
C TYR A 65 2.57 -4.38 23.24
N PRO A 66 2.03 -5.61 23.24
CA PRO A 66 1.32 -6.18 22.11
C PRO A 66 -0.15 -5.78 22.09
N VAL A 67 -0.62 -5.37 20.92
CA VAL A 67 -2.00 -4.93 20.70
C VAL A 67 -2.57 -5.47 19.40
N ARG A 68 -3.89 -5.47 19.30
CA ARG A 68 -4.61 -5.64 18.04
C ARG A 68 -5.45 -4.39 17.77
N PHE A 69 -5.31 -3.84 16.56
CA PHE A 69 -6.10 -2.73 16.04
C PHE A 69 -7.08 -3.28 15.00
N SER A 70 -8.31 -3.62 15.40
CA SER A 70 -9.33 -4.21 14.50
C SER A 70 -8.76 -5.39 13.66
N ASP A 71 -8.28 -5.12 12.45
CA ASP A 71 -7.78 -6.08 11.46
C ASP A 71 -6.25 -6.29 11.44
N ASN A 72 -5.48 -5.65 12.32
CA ASN A 72 -4.02 -5.78 12.33
C ASN A 72 -3.40 -5.87 13.73
N TYR A 73 -2.20 -6.44 13.79
CA TYR A 73 -1.41 -6.58 15.02
C TYR A 73 -0.34 -5.48 15.12
N GLY A 74 -0.15 -4.98 16.35
CA GLY A 74 0.85 -3.98 16.68
C GLY A 74 1.75 -4.44 17.82
N LEU A 75 3.03 -4.11 17.74
CA LEU A 75 3.98 -4.31 18.83
C LEU A 75 4.74 -3.01 19.08
N LEU A 76 4.55 -2.44 20.26
CA LEU A 76 5.47 -1.43 20.78
C LEU A 76 6.54 -2.13 21.63
N PHE A 77 7.77 -2.12 21.11
CA PHE A 77 8.95 -2.61 21.81
C PHE A 77 9.80 -1.42 22.26
N ASN A 78 10.04 -1.33 23.56
CA ASN A 78 10.87 -0.29 24.14
C ASN A 78 12.11 -0.91 24.81
N SER A 79 13.26 -0.27 24.62
CA SER A 79 14.49 -0.60 25.33
C SER A 79 15.26 0.67 25.65
N GLN A 80 15.78 0.79 26.87
CA GLN A 80 16.52 1.95 27.35
C GLN A 80 17.67 1.52 28.27
N ILE A 81 18.71 2.35 28.34
CA ILE A 81 19.80 2.15 29.30
C ILE A 81 19.25 2.39 30.71
N ASP A 82 19.46 1.41 31.61
CA ASP A 82 19.05 1.51 33.01
C ASP A 82 20.14 2.19 33.84
N ASP A 83 20.45 3.43 33.46
CA ASP A 83 21.40 4.29 34.16
C ASP A 83 20.93 5.75 33.98
N ARG A 84 20.50 6.34 35.10
CA ARG A 84 20.06 7.74 35.16
C ARG A 84 21.07 8.66 35.82
N ASP A 85 22.15 8.09 36.36
CA ASP A 85 23.14 8.81 37.16
C ASP A 85 24.27 9.34 36.28
N TYR A 86 24.55 8.67 35.15
CA TYR A 86 25.60 9.05 34.22
C TYR A 86 25.10 9.43 32.83
N LEU A 87 25.78 10.42 32.24
CA LEU A 87 25.54 10.83 30.86
C LEU A 87 25.84 9.67 29.90
N GLN A 88 24.85 9.33 29.08
CA GLN A 88 24.99 8.29 28.07
C GLN A 88 25.46 8.87 26.74
N SER A 89 26.47 8.25 26.15
CA SER A 89 26.91 8.55 24.78
C SER A 89 26.00 7.85 23.77
N PHE A 90 25.82 8.43 22.57
CA PHE A 90 25.12 7.78 21.46
C PHE A 90 25.73 6.43 21.03
N LYS A 91 26.92 6.08 21.52
CA LYS A 91 27.53 4.75 21.35
C LYS A 91 26.72 3.60 21.95
N CYS A 92 25.71 3.88 22.79
CA CYS A 92 24.79 2.85 23.29
C CYS A 92 23.68 2.47 22.29
N PHE A 93 23.42 3.29 21.26
CA PHE A 93 22.34 3.02 20.29
C PHE A 93 22.53 1.74 19.46
N PRO A 94 23.74 1.36 19.02
CA PRO A 94 23.97 0.04 18.43
C PRO A 94 23.50 -1.10 19.33
N THR A 95 23.75 -1.01 20.63
CA THR A 95 23.36 -2.01 21.64
C THR A 95 21.84 -2.08 21.79
N LEU A 96 21.17 -0.94 21.93
CA LEU A 96 19.70 -0.88 21.98
C LEU A 96 19.07 -1.39 20.69
N ARG A 97 19.67 -1.07 19.54
CA ARG A 97 19.17 -1.55 18.24
C ARG A 97 19.28 -3.07 18.10
N LYS A 98 20.34 -3.72 18.60
CA LYS A 98 20.47 -5.19 18.56
C LYS A 98 19.28 -5.87 19.21
N LEU A 99 18.78 -5.31 20.31
CA LEU A 99 17.61 -5.84 21.01
C LEU A 99 16.31 -5.72 20.22
N ALA A 100 16.24 -4.84 19.21
CA ALA A 100 15.08 -4.66 18.34
C ALA A 100 15.28 -5.22 16.92
N ALA A 101 16.48 -5.72 16.60
CA ALA A 101 16.87 -6.03 15.22
C ALA A 101 16.12 -7.22 14.62
N ASP A 102 15.72 -8.17 15.47
CA ASP A 102 14.94 -9.35 15.11
C ASP A 102 13.45 -9.05 14.91
N LYS A 103 12.99 -7.85 15.29
CA LYS A 103 11.58 -7.49 15.27
C LYS A 103 11.17 -7.01 13.89
N GLN A 104 10.24 -7.72 13.27
CA GLN A 104 9.75 -7.41 11.93
C GLN A 104 8.23 -7.20 11.94
N GLY A 105 7.81 -6.23 11.13
CA GLY A 105 6.40 -5.95 10.87
C GLY A 105 6.15 -5.94 9.36
N ASN A 106 5.11 -6.65 8.92
CA ASN A 106 4.84 -6.87 7.49
C ASN A 106 4.14 -5.66 6.85
N ILE A 107 3.42 -4.87 7.65
CA ILE A 107 2.77 -3.61 7.21
C ILE A 107 3.72 -2.42 7.35
N GLY A 108 4.80 -2.57 8.12
CA GLY A 108 5.84 -1.55 8.29
C GLY A 108 6.32 -1.42 9.73
N LYS A 109 7.27 -0.52 9.92
CA LYS A 109 7.89 -0.21 11.22
C LYS A 109 8.24 1.26 11.32
N THR A 110 8.27 1.78 12.54
CA THR A 110 8.72 3.15 12.83
C THR A 110 9.65 3.11 14.03
N TRP A 111 10.78 3.79 13.92
CA TRP A 111 11.74 3.92 15.00
C TRP A 111 11.51 5.21 15.76
N ILE A 112 11.57 5.17 17.08
CA ILE A 112 11.61 6.37 17.90
C ILE A 112 12.90 6.29 18.73
N ILE A 113 13.78 7.26 18.56
CA ILE A 113 14.90 7.51 19.48
C ILE A 113 14.50 8.69 20.34
N SER A 114 14.65 8.57 21.64
CA SER A 114 14.43 9.70 22.53
C SER A 114 15.42 9.74 23.67
N GLY A 115 15.58 10.93 24.26
CA GLY A 115 16.34 11.11 25.48
C GLY A 115 16.25 12.52 26.02
N VAL A 116 16.65 12.68 27.28
CA VAL A 116 16.75 13.97 27.95
C VAL A 116 18.13 14.58 27.69
N LEU A 117 18.18 15.84 27.25
CA LEU A 117 19.45 16.54 27.03
C LEU A 117 19.94 17.27 28.29
N PRO A 118 21.26 17.34 28.52
CA PRO A 118 21.81 18.20 29.57
C PRO A 118 21.52 19.67 29.30
N ARG A 119 21.16 20.42 30.35
CA ARG A 119 20.77 21.85 30.27
C ARG A 119 21.83 22.80 29.67
N ASN A 120 23.07 22.35 29.54
CA ASN A 120 24.22 23.18 29.14
C ASN A 120 24.89 22.69 27.83
N SER A 121 24.15 22.03 26.94
CA SER A 121 24.70 21.67 25.62
C SER A 121 24.62 22.87 24.67
N ASP A 122 25.77 23.38 24.25
CA ASP A 122 25.86 24.42 23.21
C ASP A 122 25.71 23.83 21.80
N THR A 123 25.64 22.50 21.66
CA THR A 123 25.55 21.82 20.37
C THR A 123 24.16 22.01 19.77
N PRO A 124 24.05 22.49 18.52
CA PRO A 124 22.77 22.55 17.81
C PRO A 124 22.04 21.20 17.80
N LEU A 125 20.76 21.20 18.14
CA LEU A 125 19.94 19.97 18.24
C LEU A 125 19.89 19.15 16.94
N GLU A 126 20.00 19.82 15.79
CA GLU A 126 20.04 19.15 14.48
C GLU A 126 21.31 18.31 14.29
N ILE A 127 22.45 18.76 14.83
CA ILE A 127 23.70 18.00 14.81
C ILE A 127 23.58 16.79 15.73
N LEU A 128 23.02 16.97 16.94
CA LEU A 128 22.77 15.86 17.86
C LEU A 128 21.79 14.83 17.26
N ALA A 129 20.75 15.28 16.57
CA ALA A 129 19.80 14.38 15.90
C ALA A 129 20.49 13.58 14.78
N GLN A 130 21.36 14.23 14.01
CA GLN A 130 22.14 13.55 12.97
C GLN A 130 23.10 12.52 13.56
N GLU A 131 23.82 12.86 14.63
CA GLU A 131 24.72 11.94 15.33
C GLU A 131 23.96 10.74 15.93
N ALA A 132 22.81 11.00 16.55
CA ALA A 132 21.93 9.96 17.07
C ALA A 132 21.44 9.01 15.96
N TYR A 133 20.98 9.55 14.84
CA TYR A 133 20.51 8.78 13.70
C TYR A 133 21.60 7.90 13.09
N GLN A 134 22.81 8.45 12.95
CA GLN A 134 23.97 7.74 12.42
C GLN A 134 24.46 6.65 13.37
N ALA A 135 24.52 6.94 14.69
CA ALA A 135 24.93 5.97 15.70
C ALA A 135 23.94 4.81 15.81
N ALA A 136 22.63 5.08 15.64
CA ALA A 136 21.62 4.05 15.54
C ALA A 136 21.66 3.29 14.20
N MET A 137 22.51 3.67 13.24
CA MET A 137 22.70 3.04 11.93
C MET A 137 21.46 3.06 11.02
N PHE A 138 20.56 4.05 11.16
CA PHE A 138 19.30 4.10 10.40
C PHE A 138 19.45 4.52 8.92
N GLY A 139 20.68 4.61 8.42
CA GLY A 139 20.98 4.89 7.03
C GLY A 139 21.48 6.32 6.82
N LYS A 140 21.17 6.91 5.65
CA LYS A 140 21.65 8.25 5.29
C LYS A 140 20.73 9.33 5.84
N TRP A 141 21.31 10.32 6.49
CA TRP A 141 20.60 11.51 6.93
C TRP A 141 20.13 12.34 5.72
N GLN A 142 18.81 12.51 5.55
CA GLN A 142 18.22 13.25 4.43
C GLN A 142 16.87 13.83 4.83
N LYS A 143 16.50 14.99 4.25
CA LYS A 143 15.20 15.68 4.37
C LYS A 143 14.58 15.56 5.77
N VAL A 144 15.03 16.42 6.67
CA VAL A 144 14.57 16.43 8.06
C VAL A 144 13.48 17.46 8.22
N LYS A 145 12.43 17.07 8.92
CA LYS A 145 11.41 18.00 9.41
C LYS A 145 11.54 18.16 10.90
N LYS A 146 11.12 19.31 11.39
CA LYS A 146 11.27 19.72 12.77
C LYS A 146 9.94 20.22 13.31
N GLY A 147 9.66 19.90 14.56
CA GLY A 147 8.55 20.44 15.32
C GLY A 147 8.84 20.37 16.82
N ASN A 148 7.81 20.52 17.63
CA ASN A 148 7.90 20.39 19.07
C ASN A 148 6.73 19.58 19.66
N PHE A 149 6.98 18.93 20.79
CA PHE A 149 6.01 18.08 21.47
C PHE A 149 6.24 18.14 22.97
N LEU A 150 5.29 18.68 23.72
CA LEU A 150 5.43 18.89 25.17
C LEU A 150 6.73 19.63 25.56
N GLY A 151 7.11 20.63 24.77
CA GLY A 151 8.37 21.38 24.94
C GLY A 151 9.63 20.64 24.46
N ALA A 152 9.52 19.37 24.04
CA ALA A 152 10.59 18.63 23.40
C ALA A 152 10.78 19.05 21.95
N THR A 153 12.01 18.99 21.44
CA THR A 153 12.25 19.14 20.00
C THR A 153 12.12 17.79 19.31
N VAL A 154 11.34 17.74 18.24
CA VAL A 154 11.06 16.52 17.47
C VAL A 154 11.62 16.66 16.05
N PHE A 155 12.27 15.61 15.57
CA PHE A 155 12.71 15.48 14.19
C PHE A 155 12.09 14.25 13.53
N GLU A 156 11.55 14.40 12.32
CA GLU A 156 11.16 13.27 11.46
C GLU A 156 12.15 13.11 10.31
N ILE A 157 12.55 11.86 10.11
CA ILE A 157 13.31 11.40 8.98
C ILE A 157 12.50 10.31 8.29
N TRP A 158 12.18 10.54 7.02
CA TRP A 158 11.42 9.59 6.23
C TRP A 158 12.02 9.38 4.84
N GLN A 159 12.21 8.11 4.50
CA GLN A 159 12.56 7.64 3.16
C GLN A 159 11.46 6.70 2.70
N PRO A 160 10.62 7.13 1.75
CA PRO A 160 9.58 6.26 1.18
C PRO A 160 10.22 5.09 0.41
N PRO A 161 9.49 3.99 0.23
CA PRO A 161 9.98 2.85 -0.55
C PRO A 161 10.19 3.26 -2.02
N HIS A 162 11.27 2.78 -2.63
CA HIS A 162 11.66 3.13 -4.01
C HIS A 162 11.12 2.11 -5.02
N SER A 163 11.23 0.82 -4.70
CA SER A 163 10.75 -0.29 -5.52
C SER A 163 9.31 -0.70 -5.18
N TRP A 164 8.65 0.05 -4.30
CA TRP A 164 7.35 -0.30 -3.71
C TRP A 164 7.41 -1.58 -2.87
N ASP A 165 8.59 -1.92 -2.37
CA ASP A 165 8.77 -2.88 -1.29
C ASP A 165 8.65 -2.16 0.06
N ILE A 166 7.77 -2.66 0.93
CA ILE A 166 7.54 -2.09 2.26
C ILE A 166 8.80 -2.17 3.14
N GLU A 167 9.69 -3.13 2.89
CA GLU A 167 10.95 -3.26 3.63
C GLU A 167 11.89 -2.07 3.40
N GLU A 168 11.77 -1.39 2.26
CA GLU A 168 12.55 -0.19 1.94
C GLU A 168 12.03 1.06 2.64
N ASN A 169 10.81 1.04 3.21
CA ASN A 169 10.26 2.19 3.93
C ASN A 169 11.01 2.40 5.25
N HIS A 170 11.74 3.51 5.35
CA HIS A 170 12.45 3.89 6.56
C HIS A 170 11.83 5.13 7.17
N HIS A 171 11.32 5.00 8.39
CA HIS A 171 10.70 6.09 9.13
C HIS A 171 11.25 6.12 10.57
N ALA A 172 11.80 7.26 10.96
CA ALA A 172 12.36 7.48 12.28
C ALA A 172 11.96 8.84 12.84
N ILE A 173 11.66 8.85 14.13
CA ILE A 173 11.41 10.04 14.93
C ILE A 173 12.54 10.16 15.96
N ILE A 174 13.08 11.37 16.13
CA ILE A 174 14.06 11.68 17.17
C ILE A 174 13.48 12.75 18.07
N ILE A 175 13.45 12.49 19.37
CA ILE A 175 12.86 13.39 20.37
C ILE A 175 13.89 13.75 21.43
N PHE A 176 14.14 15.04 21.59
CA PHE A 176 14.97 15.55 22.68
C PHE A 176 14.11 16.26 23.71
N TYR A 177 13.95 15.62 24.87
CA TYR A 177 13.20 16.18 25.99
C TYR A 177 14.06 17.19 26.77
N PRO A 178 13.47 18.33 27.20
CA PRO A 178 14.18 19.34 27.97
C PRO A 178 14.51 18.87 29.40
N ASP A 179 13.69 17.97 29.95
CA ASP A 179 13.87 17.37 31.27
C ASP A 179 13.11 16.05 31.41
N VAL A 180 13.33 15.37 32.55
CA VAL A 180 12.71 14.09 32.90
C VAL A 180 11.18 14.22 33.10
N ALA A 181 10.69 15.41 33.47
CA ALA A 181 9.24 15.60 33.65
C ALA A 181 8.53 15.61 32.29
N ALA A 182 9.09 16.29 31.30
CA ALA A 182 8.60 16.27 29.92
C ALA A 182 8.65 14.86 29.32
N GLU A 183 9.73 14.11 29.53
CA GLU A 183 9.84 12.71 29.10
C GLU A 183 8.76 11.83 29.77
N SER A 184 8.55 11.99 31.07
CA SER A 184 7.55 11.21 31.81
C SER A 184 6.12 11.53 31.38
N GLU A 185 5.84 12.78 31.00
CA GLU A 185 4.54 13.16 30.44
C GLU A 185 4.37 12.59 29.03
N ALA A 186 5.41 12.63 28.21
CA ALA A 186 5.41 12.07 26.86
C ALA A 186 5.20 10.55 26.82
N ALA A 187 5.64 9.81 27.84
CA ALA A 187 5.41 8.37 27.94
C ALA A 187 3.91 7.99 27.92
N LYS A 188 3.02 8.90 28.35
CA LYS A 188 1.55 8.71 28.30
C LYS A 188 0.95 8.73 26.89
N TYR A 189 1.78 8.99 25.87
CA TYR A 189 1.39 9.05 24.47
C TYR A 189 1.95 7.88 23.65
N TYR A 190 2.56 6.87 24.27
CA TYR A 190 3.08 5.72 23.51
C TYR A 190 1.99 4.99 22.72
N GLU A 191 0.80 4.83 23.29
CA GLU A 191 -0.36 4.30 22.56
C GLU A 191 -0.75 5.20 21.38
N ASP A 192 -0.83 6.51 21.62
CA ASP A 192 -1.19 7.48 20.59
C ASP A 192 -0.18 7.47 19.42
N TRP A 193 1.12 7.47 19.72
CA TRP A 193 2.18 7.36 18.71
C TRP A 193 2.10 6.04 17.94
N MET A 194 1.86 4.93 18.63
CA MET A 194 1.72 3.63 18.00
C MET A 194 0.53 3.61 17.02
N LYS A 195 -0.64 4.12 17.45
CA LYS A 195 -1.83 4.24 16.59
C LYS A 195 -1.57 5.13 15.39
N LEU A 196 -1.03 6.33 15.60
CA LEU A 196 -0.71 7.27 14.53
C LEU A 196 0.18 6.63 13.45
N PHE A 197 1.28 5.98 13.87
CA PHE A 197 2.20 5.37 12.92
C PHE A 197 1.69 4.06 12.32
N SER A 198 0.78 3.35 12.98
CA SER A 198 0.09 2.21 12.38
C SER A 198 -0.72 2.63 11.14
N TYR A 199 -1.50 3.71 11.23
CA TYR A 199 -2.27 4.24 10.10
C TYR A 199 -1.35 4.68 8.96
N ARG A 200 -0.27 5.38 9.29
CA ARG A 200 0.77 5.79 8.33
C ARG A 200 1.36 4.60 7.59
N ASN A 201 1.75 3.55 8.31
CA ASN A 201 2.34 2.36 7.72
C ASN A 201 1.33 1.59 6.86
N LYS A 202 0.06 1.48 7.30
CA LYS A 202 -1.01 0.86 6.53
C LYS A 202 -1.28 1.58 5.20
N ILE A 203 -1.22 2.90 5.18
CA ILE A 203 -1.31 3.70 3.95
C ILE A 203 -0.17 3.38 2.99
N ILE A 204 1.08 3.34 3.48
CA ILE A 204 2.26 3.05 2.64
C ILE A 204 2.20 1.62 2.10
N TRP A 205 1.85 0.66 2.96
CA TRP A 205 1.65 -0.74 2.57
C TRP A 205 0.58 -0.88 1.49
N ALA A 206 -0.59 -0.28 1.68
CA ALA A 206 -1.69 -0.34 0.71
C ALA A 206 -1.29 0.26 -0.65
N TYR A 207 -0.52 1.35 -0.62
CA TYR A 207 0.02 1.94 -1.83
C TYR A 207 1.08 1.05 -2.49
N CYS A 208 1.96 0.37 -1.74
CA CYS A 208 2.88 -0.62 -2.30
C CYS A 208 2.14 -1.79 -2.97
N GLU A 209 1.10 -2.31 -2.32
CA GLU A 209 0.26 -3.38 -2.90
C GLU A 209 -0.47 -2.91 -4.16
N SER A 210 -0.95 -1.66 -4.19
CA SER A 210 -1.57 -1.07 -5.38
C SER A 210 -0.61 -1.05 -6.58
N GLN A 211 0.68 -0.78 -6.36
CA GLN A 211 1.69 -0.78 -7.42
C GLN A 211 1.97 -2.20 -7.94
N LYS A 212 1.92 -3.22 -7.07
CA LYS A 212 2.01 -4.63 -7.49
C LYS A 212 0.80 -5.05 -8.33
N LEU A 213 -0.41 -4.70 -7.89
CA LEU A 213 -1.65 -4.95 -8.63
C LEU A 213 -1.65 -4.29 -10.01
N ARG A 214 -1.18 -3.04 -10.09
CA ARG A 214 -1.01 -2.34 -11.37
C ARG A 214 -0.17 -3.14 -12.36
N GLN A 215 0.98 -3.68 -11.93
CA GLN A 215 1.83 -4.49 -12.81
C GLN A 215 1.10 -5.75 -13.29
N GLY A 216 0.35 -6.41 -12.40
CA GLY A 216 -0.50 -7.55 -12.75
C GLY A 216 -1.57 -7.20 -13.79
N LEU A 217 -2.26 -6.08 -13.62
CA LEU A 217 -3.26 -5.56 -14.55
C LEU A 217 -2.65 -5.22 -15.91
N GLN A 218 -1.49 -4.56 -15.95
CA GLN A 218 -0.76 -4.27 -17.20
C GLN A 218 -0.42 -5.56 -17.96
N ASN A 219 0.15 -6.55 -17.27
CA ASN A 219 0.55 -7.81 -17.89
C ASN A 219 -0.66 -8.58 -18.44
N SER A 220 -1.75 -8.65 -17.66
CA SER A 220 -3.00 -9.31 -18.05
C SER A 220 -3.65 -8.62 -19.27
N PHE A 221 -3.65 -7.29 -19.31
CA PHE A 221 -4.15 -6.52 -20.45
C PHE A 221 -3.36 -6.83 -21.73
N VAL A 222 -2.02 -6.73 -21.66
CA VAL A 222 -1.15 -7.01 -22.82
C VAL A 222 -1.34 -8.44 -23.32
N HIS A 223 -1.43 -9.42 -22.41
CA HIS A 223 -1.60 -10.83 -22.76
C HIS A 223 -2.91 -11.09 -23.53
N ILE A 224 -4.06 -10.68 -22.96
CA ILE A 224 -5.37 -10.91 -23.60
C ILE A 224 -5.47 -10.12 -24.90
N PHE A 225 -4.98 -8.88 -24.92
CA PHE A 225 -5.03 -8.04 -26.11
C PHE A 225 -4.23 -8.64 -27.28
N GLN A 226 -3.00 -9.11 -27.03
CA GLN A 226 -2.18 -9.77 -28.05
C GLN A 226 -2.82 -11.07 -28.57
N ALA A 227 -3.52 -11.83 -27.72
CA ALA A 227 -4.25 -13.02 -28.17
C ALA A 227 -5.34 -12.70 -29.21
N GLY A 228 -5.94 -11.50 -29.14
CA GLY A 228 -6.89 -10.99 -30.13
C GLY A 228 -6.25 -10.66 -31.49
N GLU A 229 -4.99 -10.24 -31.51
CA GLU A 229 -4.28 -9.89 -32.76
C GLU A 229 -3.87 -11.12 -33.59
N ILE A 230 -3.65 -12.26 -32.94
CA ILE A 230 -3.17 -13.51 -33.60
C ILE A 230 -4.33 -14.29 -34.25
N LEU A 231 -5.52 -13.70 -34.38
CA LEU A 231 -6.73 -14.42 -34.83
C LEU A 231 -6.80 -14.78 -36.32
N LYS A 232 -5.72 -14.55 -37.09
CA LYS A 232 -5.63 -15.02 -38.47
C LYS A 232 -4.81 -16.30 -38.53
N GLN A 233 -5.50 -17.44 -38.67
CA GLN A 233 -4.98 -18.78 -39.05
C GLN A 233 -4.53 -19.74 -37.93
N ILE A 234 -5.08 -19.63 -36.72
CA ILE A 234 -4.81 -20.60 -35.64
C ILE A 234 -5.73 -21.85 -35.74
N PRO A 235 -5.20 -23.09 -35.60
CA PRO A 235 -6.03 -24.30 -35.51
C PRO A 235 -7.02 -24.26 -34.34
N LEU A 236 -8.26 -24.74 -34.56
CA LEU A 236 -9.34 -24.76 -33.55
C LEU A 236 -8.92 -25.23 -32.15
N LYS A 237 -8.14 -26.32 -32.06
CA LYS A 237 -7.69 -26.86 -30.76
C LYS A 237 -6.82 -25.87 -29.98
N LYS A 238 -5.97 -25.11 -30.68
CA LYS A 238 -5.16 -24.04 -30.07
C LYS A 238 -6.04 -22.84 -29.68
N LEU A 239 -7.03 -22.51 -30.50
CA LEU A 239 -7.99 -21.43 -30.21
C LEU A 239 -8.79 -21.69 -28.92
N GLN A 240 -9.21 -22.94 -28.69
CA GLN A 240 -9.91 -23.34 -27.45
C GLN A 240 -9.03 -23.24 -26.20
N VAL A 241 -7.74 -23.59 -26.31
CA VAL A 241 -6.78 -23.42 -25.21
C VAL A 241 -6.59 -21.94 -24.89
N ILE A 242 -6.34 -21.11 -25.91
CA ILE A 242 -6.20 -19.65 -25.77
C ILE A 242 -7.46 -19.05 -25.12
N LEU A 243 -8.65 -19.48 -25.55
CA LEU A 243 -9.90 -19.03 -24.95
C LEU A 243 -10.01 -19.40 -23.46
N GLY A 244 -9.69 -20.65 -23.11
CA GLY A 244 -9.73 -21.11 -21.72
C GLY A 244 -8.73 -20.38 -20.80
N GLU A 245 -7.52 -20.11 -21.29
CA GLU A 245 -6.50 -19.33 -20.58
C GLU A 245 -6.94 -17.87 -20.40
N ASN A 246 -7.41 -17.23 -21.47
CA ASN A 246 -7.82 -15.82 -21.40
C ASN A 246 -9.05 -15.59 -20.51
N ILE A 247 -9.99 -16.54 -20.42
CA ILE A 247 -11.11 -16.43 -19.45
C ILE A 247 -10.60 -16.39 -18.01
N LYS A 248 -9.60 -17.20 -17.67
CA LYS A 248 -8.99 -17.19 -16.32
C LYS A 248 -8.28 -15.86 -16.05
N ILE A 249 -7.50 -15.38 -17.03
CA ILE A 249 -6.78 -14.12 -16.92
C ILE A 249 -7.76 -12.93 -16.81
N LEU A 250 -8.88 -12.95 -17.53
CA LEU A 250 -9.93 -11.92 -17.42
C LEU A 250 -10.57 -11.92 -16.02
N SER A 251 -10.86 -13.10 -15.47
CA SER A 251 -11.38 -13.20 -14.11
C SER A 251 -10.39 -12.66 -13.08
N GLN A 252 -9.09 -12.96 -13.25
CA GLN A 252 -8.04 -12.40 -12.39
C GLN A 252 -7.95 -10.89 -12.55
N TYR A 253 -8.01 -10.37 -13.79
CA TYR A 253 -8.00 -8.94 -14.08
C TYR A 253 -9.14 -8.20 -13.35
N ALA A 254 -10.37 -8.72 -13.42
CA ALA A 254 -11.51 -8.14 -12.72
C ALA A 254 -11.31 -8.17 -11.19
N SER A 255 -10.75 -9.25 -10.65
CA SER A 255 -10.42 -9.37 -9.23
C SER A 255 -9.35 -8.35 -8.82
N ASP A 256 -8.27 -8.24 -9.59
CA ASP A 256 -7.16 -7.31 -9.33
C ASP A 256 -7.61 -5.85 -9.38
N LEU A 257 -8.54 -5.53 -10.30
CA LEU A 257 -9.15 -4.20 -10.39
C LEU A 257 -9.98 -3.88 -9.14
N ASN A 258 -10.81 -4.82 -8.69
CA ASN A 258 -11.56 -4.66 -7.44
C ASN A 258 -10.61 -4.55 -6.23
N HIS A 259 -9.51 -5.31 -6.20
CA HIS A 259 -8.48 -5.16 -5.16
C HIS A 259 -7.83 -3.78 -5.19
N LEU A 260 -7.64 -3.17 -6.36
CA LEU A 260 -7.10 -1.82 -6.49
C LEU A 260 -8.04 -0.77 -5.86
N GLU A 261 -9.34 -0.90 -6.05
CA GLU A 261 -10.36 -0.07 -5.37
C GLU A 261 -10.33 -0.27 -3.85
N ILE A 262 -10.17 -1.51 -3.38
CA ILE A 262 -10.01 -1.81 -1.95
C ILE A 262 -8.76 -1.13 -1.37
N GLN A 263 -7.63 -1.11 -2.10
CA GLN A 263 -6.43 -0.41 -1.64
C GLN A 263 -6.63 1.10 -1.58
N LEU A 264 -7.35 1.70 -2.54
CA LEU A 264 -7.71 3.11 -2.50
C LEU A 264 -8.53 3.43 -1.25
N HIS A 265 -9.58 2.66 -0.98
CA HIS A 265 -10.43 2.85 0.20
C HIS A 265 -9.67 2.67 1.52
N THR A 266 -8.74 1.71 1.55
CA THR A 266 -7.83 1.49 2.69
C THR A 266 -6.99 2.74 2.96
N ILE A 267 -6.44 3.36 1.91
CA ILE A 267 -5.66 4.60 2.04
C ILE A 267 -6.53 5.76 2.52
N GLU A 268 -7.72 5.95 1.96
CA GLU A 268 -8.65 7.02 2.36
C GLU A 268 -9.06 6.92 3.82
N THR A 269 -9.45 5.72 4.26
CA THR A 269 -9.88 5.46 5.65
C THR A 269 -8.74 5.71 6.62
N ASN A 270 -7.55 5.16 6.35
CA ASN A 270 -6.41 5.34 7.24
C ASN A 270 -5.87 6.77 7.19
N GLN A 271 -6.01 7.50 6.07
CA GLN A 271 -5.66 8.91 6.01
C GLN A 271 -6.54 9.74 6.94
N LYS A 272 -7.86 9.49 6.91
CA LYS A 272 -8.80 10.15 7.82
C LYS A 272 -8.43 9.85 9.28
N ASN A 273 -8.24 8.57 9.61
CA ASN A 273 -7.86 8.16 10.96
C ASN A 273 -6.53 8.79 11.41
N TYR A 274 -5.54 8.86 10.51
CA TYR A 274 -4.25 9.51 10.77
C TYR A 274 -4.43 11.00 11.08
N GLN A 275 -5.20 11.75 10.28
CA GLN A 275 -5.45 13.17 10.55
C GLN A 275 -6.20 13.38 11.86
N GLU A 276 -7.31 12.67 12.07
CA GLU A 276 -8.12 12.82 13.29
C GLU A 276 -7.31 12.48 14.54
N HIS A 277 -6.45 11.46 14.46
CA HIS A 277 -5.62 11.06 15.58
C HIS A 277 -4.43 12.02 15.81
N LEU A 278 -3.85 12.59 14.75
CA LEU A 278 -2.84 13.66 14.87
C LEU A 278 -3.45 14.89 15.55
N ASP A 279 -4.65 15.30 15.13
CA ASP A 279 -5.37 16.43 15.74
C ASP A 279 -5.65 16.16 17.22
N HIS A 280 -6.06 14.94 17.56
CA HIS A 280 -6.25 14.51 18.95
C HIS A 280 -4.95 14.62 19.76
N ILE A 281 -3.82 14.13 19.25
CA ILE A 281 -2.52 14.22 19.92
C ILE A 281 -2.15 15.68 20.17
N ILE A 282 -2.25 16.53 19.15
CA ILE A 282 -1.92 17.96 19.25
C ILE A 282 -2.81 18.63 20.30
N GLN A 283 -4.13 18.41 20.25
CA GLN A 283 -5.08 18.98 21.23
C GLN A 283 -4.83 18.49 22.66
N LYS A 284 -4.54 17.20 22.82
CA LYS A 284 -4.25 16.58 24.13
C LYS A 284 -2.95 17.13 24.70
N ALA A 285 -1.87 17.18 23.91
CA ALA A 285 -0.54 17.62 24.33
C ALA A 285 -0.43 19.14 24.55
N SER A 286 -1.12 19.94 23.75
CA SER A 286 -1.11 21.41 23.91
C SER A 286 -1.64 21.90 25.26
N LYS A 287 -2.37 21.05 26.00
CA LYS A 287 -2.84 21.34 27.36
C LYS A 287 -1.73 21.30 28.42
N TYR A 288 -0.63 20.60 28.11
CA TYR A 288 0.42 20.27 29.08
C TYR A 288 1.81 20.79 28.68
N GLY A 289 1.98 21.27 27.43
CA GLY A 289 3.22 21.88 26.97
C GLY A 289 3.13 22.41 25.54
N GLU A 290 4.15 23.15 25.13
CA GLU A 290 4.27 23.64 23.75
C GLU A 290 4.30 22.45 22.78
N THR A 291 3.37 22.43 21.83
CA THR A 291 3.22 21.34 20.85
C THR A 291 2.92 21.92 19.46
N ASP A 292 3.74 21.54 18.48
CA ASP A 292 3.66 21.85 17.06
C ASP A 292 4.16 20.64 16.29
N LEU A 293 3.21 19.81 15.88
CA LEU A 293 3.44 18.61 15.07
C LEU A 293 2.97 18.80 13.63
N LEU A 294 2.78 20.04 13.16
CA LEU A 294 2.22 20.33 11.83
C LEU A 294 3.06 19.73 10.69
N PHE A 295 4.36 19.50 10.92
CA PHE A 295 5.22 18.85 9.95
C PHE A 295 4.77 17.42 9.57
N LEU A 296 4.04 16.74 10.47
CA LEU A 296 3.45 15.41 10.22
C LEU A 296 2.28 15.48 9.22
N GLU A 297 1.61 16.63 9.09
CA GLU A 297 0.49 16.82 8.14
C GLU A 297 0.94 16.75 6.67
N ASP A 298 2.21 17.00 6.39
CA ASP A 298 2.75 16.89 5.04
C ASP A 298 2.67 15.45 4.49
N PHE A 299 2.64 14.45 5.37
CA PHE A 299 2.36 13.08 4.94
C PHE A 299 0.97 13.02 4.30
N ASN A 300 -0.05 13.63 4.91
CA ASN A 300 -1.40 13.68 4.32
C ASN A 300 -1.45 14.40 2.97
N LYS A 301 -0.63 15.44 2.78
CA LYS A 301 -0.49 16.09 1.47
C LYS A 301 0.05 15.10 0.44
N THR A 302 1.10 14.35 0.79
CA THR A 302 1.67 13.30 -0.08
C THR A 302 0.63 12.23 -0.41
N VAL A 303 -0.15 11.77 0.57
CA VAL A 303 -1.19 10.75 0.37
C VAL A 303 -2.24 11.22 -0.63
N LYS A 304 -2.79 12.44 -0.46
CA LYS A 304 -3.80 13.01 -1.36
C LYS A 304 -3.26 13.28 -2.76
N GLN A 305 -2.13 13.99 -2.84
CA GLN A 305 -1.61 14.52 -4.09
C GLN A 305 -0.89 13.46 -4.94
N LYS A 306 -0.44 12.36 -4.32
CA LYS A 306 0.28 11.30 -5.00
C LYS A 306 -0.44 9.96 -4.92
N TYR A 307 -0.62 9.40 -3.73
CA TYR A 307 -1.03 7.99 -3.61
C TYR A 307 -2.47 7.76 -4.09
N GLN A 308 -3.43 8.52 -3.56
CA GLN A 308 -4.83 8.43 -3.98
C GLN A 308 -5.00 8.78 -5.45
N LEU A 309 -4.38 9.88 -5.89
CA LEU A 309 -4.48 10.33 -7.27
C LEU A 309 -3.96 9.28 -8.26
N GLN A 310 -2.80 8.66 -7.99
CA GLN A 310 -2.23 7.65 -8.90
C GLN A 310 -3.08 6.38 -8.93
N ILE A 311 -3.57 5.91 -7.79
CA ILE A 311 -4.44 4.74 -7.76
C ILE A 311 -5.77 5.01 -8.48
N GLN A 312 -6.36 6.19 -8.27
CA GLN A 312 -7.57 6.58 -8.98
C GLN A 312 -7.34 6.64 -10.49
N GLN A 313 -6.22 7.22 -10.94
CA GLN A 313 -5.85 7.24 -12.36
C GLN A 313 -5.66 5.83 -12.93
N ASP A 314 -5.07 4.92 -12.15
CA ASP A 314 -4.93 3.51 -12.53
C ASP A 314 -6.31 2.86 -12.67
N ILE A 315 -7.22 3.03 -11.70
CA ILE A 315 -8.61 2.54 -11.76
C ILE A 315 -9.34 3.09 -12.99
N ASP A 316 -9.25 4.40 -13.22
CA ASP A 316 -9.88 5.08 -14.35
C ASP A 316 -9.35 4.58 -15.70
N SER A 317 -8.11 4.11 -15.74
CA SER A 317 -7.46 3.56 -16.94
C SER A 317 -7.79 2.08 -17.17
N PHE A 318 -7.80 1.27 -16.11
CA PHE A 318 -8.02 -0.18 -16.20
C PHE A 318 -9.50 -0.56 -16.25
N SER A 319 -10.40 0.22 -15.64
CA SER A 319 -11.83 -0.09 -15.64
C SER A 319 -12.44 -0.15 -17.05
N PRO A 320 -12.19 0.82 -17.95
CA PRO A 320 -12.66 0.73 -19.33
C PRO A 320 -11.99 -0.41 -20.11
N ALA A 321 -10.75 -0.75 -19.77
CA ALA A 321 -10.00 -1.80 -20.42
C ALA A 321 -10.58 -3.20 -20.17
N LEU A 322 -11.19 -3.44 -19.00
CA LEU A 322 -11.92 -4.69 -18.73
C LEU A 322 -12.94 -5.01 -19.83
N ARG A 323 -13.74 -4.03 -20.25
CA ARG A 323 -14.75 -4.19 -21.30
C ARG A 323 -14.12 -4.53 -22.66
N VAL A 324 -12.98 -3.92 -22.98
CA VAL A 324 -12.24 -4.24 -24.21
C VAL A 324 -11.73 -5.69 -24.18
N LEU A 325 -11.25 -6.16 -23.03
CA LEU A 325 -10.80 -7.55 -22.88
C LEU A 325 -11.98 -8.54 -22.99
N GLU A 326 -13.15 -8.21 -22.44
CA GLU A 326 -14.39 -8.98 -22.63
C GLU A 326 -14.78 -9.08 -24.10
N ASP A 327 -14.73 -7.97 -24.84
CA ASP A 327 -15.04 -7.94 -26.28
C ASP A 327 -14.05 -8.79 -27.10
N VAL A 328 -12.75 -8.75 -26.75
CA VAL A 328 -11.73 -9.63 -27.36
C VAL A 328 -12.06 -11.10 -27.08
N ILE A 329 -12.34 -11.47 -25.83
CA ILE A 329 -12.65 -12.86 -25.47
C ILE A 329 -13.94 -13.34 -26.13
N ASN A 330 -14.97 -12.50 -26.22
CA ASN A 330 -16.21 -12.80 -26.94
C ASN A 330 -15.96 -12.98 -28.45
N THR A 331 -15.05 -12.21 -29.03
CA THR A 331 -14.62 -12.40 -30.42
C THR A 331 -13.90 -13.74 -30.62
N ILE A 332 -12.97 -14.10 -29.72
CA ILE A 332 -12.30 -15.41 -29.76
C ILE A 332 -13.33 -16.54 -29.66
N ARG A 333 -14.29 -16.43 -28.73
CA ARG A 333 -15.39 -17.39 -28.57
C ARG A 333 -16.22 -17.53 -29.85
N GLY A 334 -16.62 -16.41 -30.47
CA GLY A 334 -17.35 -16.42 -31.73
C GLY A 334 -16.58 -17.12 -32.86
N ILE A 335 -15.25 -16.93 -32.95
CA ILE A 335 -14.42 -17.65 -33.93
C ILE A 335 -14.36 -19.16 -33.63
N VAL A 336 -14.23 -19.55 -32.35
CA VAL A 336 -14.28 -20.97 -31.94
C VAL A 336 -15.59 -21.61 -32.38
N GLU A 337 -16.72 -20.96 -32.12
CA GLU A 337 -18.06 -21.43 -32.48
C GLU A 337 -18.24 -21.56 -34.00
N ILE A 338 -17.73 -20.59 -34.78
CA ILE A 338 -17.75 -20.64 -36.26
C ILE A 338 -16.93 -21.83 -36.77
N GLU A 339 -15.71 -22.01 -36.26
CA GLU A 339 -14.82 -23.09 -36.71
C GLU A 339 -15.34 -24.47 -36.29
N GLN A 340 -16.03 -24.58 -35.16
CA GLN A 340 -16.78 -25.79 -34.78
C GLN A 340 -17.94 -26.05 -35.76
N ALA A 341 -18.79 -25.05 -36.02
CA ALA A 341 -19.93 -25.19 -36.93
C ALA A 341 -19.53 -25.54 -38.37
N LYS A 342 -18.38 -25.02 -38.86
CA LYS A 342 -17.81 -25.40 -40.17
C LYS A 342 -17.41 -26.88 -40.22
N ARG A 343 -16.81 -27.41 -39.15
CA ARG A 343 -16.45 -28.84 -39.07
C ARG A 343 -17.69 -29.73 -39.02
N ASP A 344 -18.72 -29.28 -38.31
CA ASP A 344 -19.94 -30.07 -38.06
C ASP A 344 -20.96 -30.04 -39.22
N ARG A 345 -20.64 -29.37 -40.34
CA ARG A 345 -21.44 -29.31 -41.58
C ARG A 345 -22.88 -28.81 -41.41
N ASN A 346 -23.07 -27.60 -40.86
CA ASN A 346 -24.33 -26.87 -40.99
C ASN A 346 -24.11 -25.47 -41.61
N LEU A 347 -24.14 -25.41 -42.94
CA LEU A 347 -23.76 -24.25 -43.77
C LEU A 347 -24.65 -23.00 -43.59
N GLU A 348 -25.89 -23.16 -43.12
CA GLU A 348 -26.85 -22.05 -43.03
C GLU A 348 -26.51 -21.02 -41.93
N ASN A 349 -25.76 -21.40 -40.89
CA ASN A 349 -25.40 -20.50 -39.78
C ASN A 349 -24.12 -19.65 -40.03
N ILE A 350 -23.39 -19.89 -41.12
CA ILE A 350 -22.03 -19.32 -41.34
C ILE A 350 -22.06 -17.85 -41.80
N VAL A 351 -23.13 -17.41 -42.49
CA VAL A 351 -23.22 -16.06 -43.07
C VAL A 351 -23.54 -14.99 -42.01
N ALA A 352 -24.26 -15.33 -40.93
CA ALA A 352 -24.55 -14.39 -39.84
C ALA A 352 -23.32 -14.14 -38.94
N ALA A 353 -22.50 -15.17 -38.72
CA ALA A 353 -21.38 -15.12 -37.78
C ALA A 353 -20.13 -14.41 -38.34
N THR A 354 -19.95 -14.40 -39.67
CA THR A 354 -18.80 -13.75 -40.34
C THR A 354 -18.84 -12.21 -40.24
N GLY A 355 -20.03 -11.60 -40.12
CA GLY A 355 -20.20 -10.15 -40.01
C GLY A 355 -19.95 -9.58 -38.60
N VAL A 356 -20.21 -10.38 -37.56
CA VAL A 356 -20.08 -9.94 -36.15
C VAL A 356 -18.61 -9.99 -35.69
N GLY A 357 -17.86 -11.04 -36.06
CA GLY A 357 -16.48 -11.22 -35.61
C GLY A 357 -15.47 -10.19 -36.14
N VAL A 358 -15.63 -9.72 -37.38
CA VAL A 358 -14.70 -8.73 -37.99
C VAL A 358 -15.03 -7.30 -37.53
N GLY A 359 -16.31 -6.98 -37.33
CA GLY A 359 -16.74 -5.65 -36.87
C GLY A 359 -16.28 -5.35 -35.45
N VAL A 360 -16.51 -6.28 -34.50
CA VAL A 360 -16.11 -6.13 -33.10
C VAL A 360 -14.58 -6.07 -32.95
N ALA A 361 -13.84 -6.92 -33.67
CA ALA A 361 -12.38 -6.92 -33.64
C ALA A 361 -11.76 -5.57 -34.05
N SER A 362 -12.30 -4.92 -35.09
CA SER A 362 -11.76 -3.63 -35.58
C SER A 362 -12.02 -2.46 -34.63
N VAL A 363 -13.18 -2.47 -33.95
CA VAL A 363 -13.56 -1.47 -32.94
C VAL A 363 -12.75 -1.68 -31.66
N ALA A 364 -12.62 -2.92 -31.20
CA ALA A 364 -11.81 -3.28 -30.04
C ALA A 364 -10.32 -2.93 -30.27
N ALA A 365 -9.76 -3.21 -31.46
CA ALA A 365 -8.37 -2.88 -31.80
C ALA A 365 -8.11 -1.36 -31.79
N SER A 366 -9.06 -0.56 -32.29
CA SER A 366 -8.92 0.90 -32.32
C SER A 366 -9.01 1.50 -30.91
N ALA A 367 -9.97 1.06 -30.09
CA ALA A 367 -10.11 1.51 -28.71
C ALA A 367 -8.94 1.06 -27.82
N ALA A 368 -8.46 -0.16 -28.04
CA ALA A 368 -7.31 -0.70 -27.35
C ALA A 368 -6.02 0.05 -27.67
N SER A 369 -5.82 0.56 -28.89
CA SER A 369 -4.59 1.30 -29.22
C SER A 369 -4.39 2.57 -28.36
N ALA A 370 -5.48 3.26 -28.01
CA ALA A 370 -5.45 4.39 -27.08
C ALA A 370 -5.21 3.93 -25.64
N LEU A 371 -5.92 2.89 -25.20
CA LEU A 371 -5.76 2.32 -23.85
C LEU A 371 -4.38 1.70 -23.63
N VAL A 372 -3.78 1.06 -24.62
CA VAL A 372 -2.40 0.55 -24.57
C VAL A 372 -1.45 1.69 -24.23
N LYS A 373 -1.62 2.85 -24.85
CA LYS A 373 -0.77 4.01 -24.55
C LYS A 373 -0.95 4.48 -23.11
N ASP A 374 -2.18 4.58 -22.63
CA ASP A 374 -2.46 5.06 -21.27
C ASP A 374 -2.01 4.04 -20.19
N ILE A 375 -2.20 2.74 -20.46
CA ILE A 375 -1.83 1.64 -19.56
C ILE A 375 -0.32 1.42 -19.49
N THR A 376 0.39 1.56 -20.62
CA THR A 376 1.82 1.24 -20.70
C THR A 376 2.75 2.41 -20.40
N GLN A 377 2.24 3.65 -20.33
CA GLN A 377 3.08 4.78 -19.97
C GLN A 377 3.33 4.85 -18.45
N PRO A 378 4.61 4.90 -18.02
CA PRO A 378 4.93 5.11 -16.61
C PRO A 378 4.50 6.53 -16.19
N TYR A 379 3.99 6.68 -14.96
CA TYR A 379 3.82 8.02 -14.39
C TYR A 379 5.18 8.70 -14.36
N PRO A 380 5.29 9.99 -14.73
CA PRO A 380 6.55 10.70 -14.63
C PRO A 380 7.01 10.69 -13.18
N SER A 381 8.13 10.02 -12.91
CA SER A 381 8.79 9.97 -11.61
C SER A 381 9.59 11.24 -11.37
N GLN A 382 8.94 12.40 -11.22
CA GLN A 382 9.62 13.61 -10.80
C GLN A 382 8.86 14.35 -9.71
N ILE A 383 9.37 14.23 -8.47
CA ILE A 383 9.23 15.25 -7.45
C ILE A 383 10.06 16.44 -7.93
N ASN A 384 9.45 17.31 -8.73
CA ASN A 384 9.81 18.71 -8.72
C ASN A 384 8.52 19.51 -8.78
N ASN A 385 8.37 20.43 -7.83
CA ASN A 385 7.17 21.23 -7.67
C ASN A 385 6.85 21.96 -8.98
N GLN A 386 5.57 21.98 -9.34
CA GLN A 386 4.98 22.60 -10.53
C GLN A 386 5.22 21.85 -11.85
N GLN A 387 4.28 20.96 -12.20
CA GLN A 387 3.81 20.89 -13.59
C GLN A 387 2.38 20.34 -13.64
N ASN A 388 1.51 21.11 -14.28
CA ASN A 388 0.12 20.76 -14.56
C ASN A 388 0.08 19.44 -15.33
N ILE A 389 -0.43 18.39 -14.69
CA ILE A 389 -0.68 17.11 -15.36
C ILE A 389 -1.93 17.32 -16.23
N ALA A 390 -1.73 17.37 -17.55
CA ALA A 390 -2.82 17.44 -18.50
C ALA A 390 -3.64 16.14 -18.45
N LEU A 391 -4.94 16.25 -18.17
CA LEU A 391 -5.88 15.13 -18.20
C LEU A 391 -6.05 14.56 -19.61
N PRO A 392 -5.92 13.24 -19.83
CA PRO A 392 -6.18 12.61 -21.13
C PRO A 392 -7.66 12.21 -21.32
N LEU A 393 -8.63 12.93 -20.74
CA LEU A 393 -10.07 12.66 -20.94
C LEU A 393 -10.52 12.84 -22.39
N ALA A 394 -9.78 13.59 -23.20
CA ALA A 394 -10.16 13.92 -24.58
C ALA A 394 -10.10 12.73 -25.56
N ASN A 395 -9.25 11.73 -25.31
CA ASN A 395 -9.07 10.61 -26.26
C ASN A 395 -10.24 9.61 -26.19
N LEU A 396 -10.84 9.41 -25.03
CA LEU A 396 -11.93 8.44 -24.81
C LEU A 396 -13.23 8.84 -25.52
N VAL A 397 -13.57 10.14 -25.53
CA VAL A 397 -14.77 10.65 -26.21
C VAL A 397 -14.62 10.53 -27.73
N ILE A 398 -13.42 10.79 -28.25
CA ILE A 398 -13.14 10.69 -29.69
C ILE A 398 -13.25 9.22 -30.14
N VAL A 399 -12.68 8.28 -29.40
CA VAL A 399 -12.75 6.84 -29.71
C VAL A 399 -14.19 6.30 -29.64
N MET A 400 -14.99 6.73 -28.66
CA MET A 400 -16.41 6.35 -28.57
C MET A 400 -17.25 6.92 -29.73
N LEU A 401 -17.01 8.16 -30.16
CA LEU A 401 -17.73 8.74 -31.28
C LEU A 401 -17.36 8.09 -32.62
N PHE A 402 -16.09 7.70 -32.80
CA PHE A 402 -15.65 6.99 -34.00
C PHE A 402 -16.20 5.56 -34.10
N SER A 403 -16.33 4.85 -32.97
CA SER A 403 -16.83 3.47 -32.92
C SER A 403 -18.34 3.38 -33.18
N ILE A 404 -19.13 4.35 -32.69
CA ILE A 404 -20.56 4.46 -33.03
C ILE A 404 -20.76 4.78 -34.52
N GLY A 405 -19.93 5.66 -35.08
CA GLY A 405 -19.98 6.04 -36.49
C GLY A 405 -19.71 4.86 -37.44
N LEU A 406 -18.68 4.05 -37.16
CA LEU A 406 -18.36 2.87 -37.96
C LEU A 406 -19.39 1.75 -37.80
N GLY A 407 -19.92 1.52 -36.58
CA GLY A 407 -20.99 0.55 -36.35
C GLY A 407 -22.25 0.84 -37.16
N CYS A 408 -22.65 2.12 -37.24
CA CYS A 408 -23.80 2.55 -38.05
C CYS A 408 -23.56 2.36 -39.55
N LEU A 409 -22.34 2.59 -40.05
CA LEU A 409 -21.99 2.41 -41.46
C LEU A 409 -22.00 0.94 -41.87
N ILE A 410 -21.45 0.06 -41.04
CA ILE A 410 -21.41 -1.39 -41.31
C ILE A 410 -22.82 -1.99 -41.23
N SER A 411 -23.62 -1.57 -40.26
CA SER A 411 -25.04 -1.97 -40.14
C SER A 411 -25.87 -1.48 -41.34
N GLY A 412 -25.68 -0.23 -41.77
CA GLY A 412 -26.36 0.31 -42.95
C GLY A 412 -25.98 -0.40 -44.25
N TYR A 413 -24.70 -0.77 -44.42
CA TYR A 413 -24.23 -1.50 -45.60
C TYR A 413 -24.75 -2.95 -45.64
N THR A 414 -24.74 -3.65 -44.51
CA THR A 414 -25.28 -5.01 -44.39
C THR A 414 -26.79 -5.05 -44.60
N TRP A 415 -27.54 -4.08 -44.07
CA TRP A 415 -28.97 -3.95 -44.33
C TRP A 415 -29.29 -3.70 -45.81
N LYS A 416 -28.49 -2.86 -46.49
CA LYS A 416 -28.66 -2.55 -47.92
C LYS A 416 -28.37 -3.76 -48.82
N LEU A 417 -27.36 -4.56 -48.49
CA LEU A 417 -27.04 -5.81 -49.19
C LEU A 417 -28.13 -6.88 -49.03
N LEU A 418 -28.72 -7.00 -47.84
CA LEU A 418 -29.82 -7.94 -47.60
C LEU A 418 -31.10 -7.55 -48.35
N ARG A 419 -31.31 -6.25 -48.61
CA ARG A 419 -32.49 -5.75 -49.34
C ARG A 419 -32.36 -5.89 -50.86
N TYR A 420 -31.14 -5.95 -51.40
CA TYR A 420 -30.89 -6.14 -52.85
C TYR A 420 -30.92 -7.61 -53.29
N ARG A 421 -31.03 -8.55 -52.34
CA ARG A 421 -31.12 -10.01 -52.57
C ARG A 421 -32.54 -10.58 -52.40
N ARG A 422 -33.53 -9.73 -52.15
CA ARG A 422 -34.96 -10.03 -52.34
C ARG A 422 -35.41 -9.35 -53.63
#